data_AF-A0A1H8ITI6-F1
#
_entry.id   AF-A0A1H8ITI6-F1
#
_cell.length_a   1.000
_cell.length_b   1.000
_cell.length_c   1.000
_cell.angle_alpha   90.00
_cell.angle_beta   90.00
_cell.angle_gamma   90.00
#
_symmetry.space_group_name_H-M   'P 1'
#
loop_
_entity.id
_entity.type
_entity.pdbx_description
1 polymer ?
#
loop_
_entity_poly.entity_id
_entity_poly.type
_entity_poly.pdbx_seq_one_letter_code
_entity_poly.pdbx_strand_id
1 'polypeptide(L)'
;MKSVYKITLLFGITILVSSCHNNAAPNYQYFPNMYESVGYETYSESNAFKNGKEGQLPAEGTVNRGFEPFEYENSTAGYELAKANLKSPLDSLSRNPEKGKELFEIYCATCHGNSGNGKGKLVEREKFLGVPSYKDRVITEGSIFHVITYGLNSMGSHANQLSAQERWLVTDYVLKLKSEL
;
A
#
# COMPACT_ATOMS: atom_id res chain seq x y z
N MET A 1 -7.84 19.47 -63.93
CA MET A 1 -8.97 18.58 -63.57
C MET A 1 -8.53 17.20 -63.07
N LYS A 2 -7.76 16.39 -63.82
CA LYS A 2 -7.36 15.03 -63.39
C LYS A 2 -6.58 14.96 -62.05
N SER A 3 -5.71 15.93 -61.74
CA SER A 3 -5.02 15.98 -60.43
C SER A 3 -5.93 16.30 -59.26
N VAL A 4 -6.97 17.12 -59.46
CA VAL A 4 -7.90 17.52 -58.39
C VAL A 4 -8.70 16.31 -57.92
N TYR A 5 -9.23 15.51 -58.85
CA TYR A 5 -9.93 14.26 -58.52
C TYR A 5 -9.04 13.25 -57.77
N LYS A 6 -7.76 13.15 -58.13
CA LYS A 6 -6.79 12.27 -57.43
C LYS A 6 -6.54 12.73 -55.99
N ILE A 7 -6.41 14.04 -55.78
CA ILE A 7 -6.19 14.62 -54.43
C ILE A 7 -7.44 14.45 -53.57
N THR A 8 -8.64 14.70 -54.11
CA THR A 8 -9.90 14.53 -53.37
C THR A 8 -10.15 13.07 -53.01
N LEU A 9 -9.84 12.12 -53.91
CA LEU A 9 -9.93 10.69 -53.62
C LEU A 9 -8.97 10.28 -52.50
N LEU A 10 -7.71 10.73 -52.57
CA LEU A 10 -6.71 10.43 -51.54
C LEU A 10 -7.12 10.97 -50.17
N PHE A 11 -7.59 12.23 -50.13
CA PHE A 11 -8.05 12.86 -48.89
C PHE A 11 -9.31 12.19 -48.33
N GLY A 12 -10.24 11.78 -49.18
CA GLY A 12 -11.42 11.00 -48.79
C GLY A 12 -11.06 9.63 -48.22
N ILE A 13 -10.09 8.93 -48.83
CA ILE A 13 -9.57 7.65 -48.28
C ILE A 13 -8.92 7.89 -46.91
N THR A 14 -8.06 8.89 -46.76
CA THR A 14 -7.41 9.18 -45.47
C THR A 14 -8.42 9.48 -44.36
N ILE A 15 -9.47 10.28 -44.64
CA ILE A 15 -10.54 10.57 -43.67
C ILE A 15 -11.28 9.28 -43.29
N LEU A 16 -11.60 8.41 -44.24
CA LEU A 16 -12.28 7.14 -43.97
C LEU A 16 -11.45 6.20 -43.09
N VAL A 17 -10.13 6.12 -43.31
CA VAL A 17 -9.23 5.29 -42.49
C VAL A 17 -9.04 5.88 -41.09
N SER A 18 -8.97 7.21 -40.94
CA SER A 18 -8.83 7.87 -39.64
C SER A 18 -10.14 7.93 -38.84
N SER A 19 -11.31 7.83 -39.48
CA SER A 19 -12.62 7.98 -38.83
C SER A 19 -13.07 6.77 -38.01
N CYS A 20 -12.42 5.61 -38.16
CA CYS A 20 -12.80 4.37 -37.44
C CYS A 20 -12.01 4.14 -36.15
N HIS A 21 -11.23 5.12 -35.68
CA HIS A 21 -10.44 4.99 -34.46
C HIS A 21 -11.29 5.32 -33.22
N ASN A 22 -11.69 4.28 -32.48
CA ASN A 22 -12.41 4.44 -31.22
C ASN A 22 -11.40 4.53 -30.06
N ASN A 23 -11.20 5.74 -29.53
CA ASN A 23 -10.33 5.98 -28.37
C ASN A 23 -10.88 5.43 -27.04
N ALA A 24 -12.13 4.97 -27.02
CA ALA A 24 -12.75 4.37 -25.83
C ALA A 24 -12.49 2.86 -25.70
N ALA A 25 -11.83 2.23 -26.68
CA ALA A 25 -11.52 0.81 -26.68
C ALA A 25 -10.03 0.55 -26.96
N PRO A 26 -9.46 -0.58 -26.47
CA PRO A 26 -8.12 -1.00 -26.85
C PRO A 26 -7.98 -1.13 -28.38
N ASN A 27 -6.81 -0.76 -28.89
CA ASN A 27 -6.54 -0.74 -30.32
C ASN A 27 -6.26 -2.14 -30.87
N TYR A 28 -6.36 -2.30 -32.19
CA TYR A 28 -6.07 -3.55 -32.89
C TYR A 28 -4.59 -3.95 -32.74
N GLN A 29 -4.35 -5.25 -32.68
CA GLN A 29 -3.02 -5.84 -32.59
C GLN A 29 -2.72 -6.66 -33.84
N TYR A 30 -1.48 -6.58 -34.34
CA TYR A 30 -1.01 -7.38 -35.47
C TYR A 30 -0.03 -8.45 -34.97
N PHE A 31 -0.34 -9.72 -35.23
CA PHE A 31 0.39 -10.90 -34.72
C PHE A 31 0.59 -10.98 -33.19
N PRO A 32 -0.49 -11.06 -32.38
CA PRO A 32 -0.39 -11.15 -30.92
C PRO A 32 -0.06 -12.58 -30.43
N ASN A 33 0.95 -13.24 -31.00
CA ASN A 33 1.20 -14.67 -30.77
C ASN A 33 1.65 -15.01 -29.34
N MET A 34 2.16 -14.03 -28.58
CA MET A 34 2.65 -14.18 -27.21
C MET A 34 2.39 -12.93 -26.37
N TYR A 35 1.32 -12.20 -26.68
CA TYR A 35 0.98 -10.96 -25.96
C TYR A 35 0.25 -11.24 -24.65
N GLU A 36 -0.49 -12.35 -24.61
CA GLU A 36 -1.18 -12.85 -23.44
C GLU A 36 -0.39 -14.00 -22.84
N SER A 37 -0.33 -14.04 -21.51
CA SER A 37 0.36 -15.10 -20.78
C SER A 37 -0.42 -16.40 -20.93
N VAL A 38 0.29 -17.49 -21.23
CA VAL A 38 -0.28 -18.84 -21.13
C VAL A 38 -0.37 -19.27 -19.66
N GLY A 39 0.53 -18.74 -18.82
CA GLY A 39 0.53 -18.97 -17.39
C GLY A 39 -0.44 -18.07 -16.65
N TYR A 40 -0.64 -18.38 -15.37
CA TYR A 40 -1.38 -17.56 -14.43
C TYR A 40 -0.57 -16.32 -14.02
N GLU A 41 -1.25 -15.18 -13.94
CA GLU A 41 -0.75 -13.88 -13.53
C GLU A 41 -1.42 -13.45 -12.21
N THR A 42 -0.64 -12.90 -11.28
CA THR A 42 -1.04 -12.68 -9.87
C THR A 42 -2.45 -12.09 -9.62
N TYR A 43 -2.92 -11.17 -10.48
CA TYR A 43 -4.22 -10.50 -10.33
C TYR A 43 -5.18 -10.72 -11.51
N SER A 44 -4.96 -11.78 -12.30
CA SER A 44 -5.85 -12.13 -13.41
C SER A 44 -7.08 -12.91 -12.96
N GLU A 45 -8.12 -12.85 -13.79
CA GLU A 45 -9.33 -13.64 -13.64
C GLU A 45 -9.11 -15.04 -14.19
N SER A 46 -9.62 -16.06 -13.48
CA SER A 46 -9.46 -17.45 -13.89
C SER A 46 -10.68 -18.31 -13.55
N ASN A 47 -11.12 -19.09 -14.53
CA ASN A 47 -12.20 -20.06 -14.39
C ASN A 47 -11.79 -21.34 -13.63
N ALA A 48 -10.50 -21.49 -13.30
CA ALA A 48 -10.00 -22.65 -12.56
C ALA A 48 -10.41 -22.64 -11.07
N PHE A 49 -10.71 -21.47 -10.52
CA PHE A 49 -11.03 -21.30 -9.10
C PHE A 49 -12.47 -20.82 -8.89
N LYS A 50 -13.11 -21.27 -7.81
CA LYS A 50 -14.53 -20.98 -7.52
C LYS A 50 -14.84 -19.49 -7.35
N ASN A 51 -13.86 -18.69 -6.95
CA ASN A 51 -13.98 -17.25 -6.71
C ASN A 51 -13.56 -16.40 -7.93
N GLY A 52 -13.20 -17.04 -9.07
CA GLY A 52 -12.81 -16.36 -10.29
C GLY A 52 -11.44 -15.66 -10.25
N LYS A 53 -10.65 -15.84 -9.18
CA LYS A 53 -9.37 -15.14 -8.97
C LYS A 53 -8.22 -16.12 -8.92
N GLU A 54 -7.06 -15.74 -9.44
CA GLU A 54 -5.87 -16.60 -9.36
C GLU A 54 -5.21 -16.57 -7.99
N GLY A 55 -5.20 -15.40 -7.33
CA GLY A 55 -4.70 -15.23 -5.97
C GLY A 55 -5.60 -15.90 -4.92
N GLN A 56 -5.31 -17.16 -4.59
CA GLN A 56 -5.98 -17.91 -3.53
C GLN A 56 -5.36 -17.62 -2.15
N LEU A 57 -6.17 -17.81 -1.09
CA LEU A 57 -5.67 -17.73 0.27
C LEU A 57 -4.76 -18.94 0.59
N PRO A 58 -3.65 -18.74 1.30
CA PRO A 58 -2.85 -19.86 1.81
C PRO A 58 -3.65 -20.66 2.85
N ALA A 59 -3.25 -21.91 3.06
CA ALA A 59 -3.83 -22.73 4.11
C ALA A 59 -3.57 -22.13 5.50
N GLU A 60 -4.59 -22.18 6.35
CA GLU A 60 -4.53 -21.61 7.70
C GLU A 60 -3.43 -22.25 8.54
N GLY A 61 -2.70 -21.42 9.30
CA GLY A 61 -1.60 -21.86 10.17
C GLY A 61 -0.28 -22.17 9.43
N THR A 62 -0.21 -22.00 8.11
CA THR A 62 1.06 -22.17 7.38
C THR A 62 2.01 -21.00 7.62
N VAL A 63 3.30 -21.31 7.78
CA VAL A 63 4.38 -20.34 7.96
C VAL A 63 5.40 -20.56 6.86
N ASN A 64 5.64 -19.55 6.03
CA ASN A 64 6.63 -19.61 4.95
C ASN A 64 8.04 -19.36 5.49
N ARG A 65 9.06 -19.85 4.75
CA ARG A 65 10.46 -19.64 5.11
C ARG A 65 10.81 -18.14 5.14
N GLY A 66 11.41 -17.70 6.23
CA GLY A 66 11.84 -16.30 6.42
C GLY A 66 10.75 -15.38 6.96
N PHE A 67 9.60 -15.92 7.38
CA PHE A 67 8.56 -15.18 8.09
C PHE A 67 8.41 -15.72 9.52
N GLU A 68 8.38 -14.81 10.48
CA GLU A 68 8.10 -15.11 11.87
C GLU A 68 6.73 -14.50 12.24
N PRO A 69 5.75 -15.32 12.64
CA PRO A 69 4.47 -14.83 13.12
C PRO A 69 4.65 -13.90 14.32
N PHE A 70 3.82 -12.86 14.38
CA PHE A 70 3.81 -11.98 15.54
C PHE A 70 3.15 -12.69 16.73
N GLU A 71 3.87 -12.77 17.86
CA GLU A 71 3.48 -13.61 19.01
C GLU A 71 2.35 -13.04 19.87
N TYR A 72 2.10 -11.74 19.79
CA TYR A 72 1.10 -11.07 20.62
C TYR A 72 -0.24 -11.05 19.93
N GLU A 73 -1.30 -11.45 20.65
CA GLU A 73 -2.65 -11.47 20.11
C GLU A 73 -3.22 -10.06 19.85
N ASN A 74 -4.20 -9.99 18.96
CA ASN A 74 -5.02 -8.79 18.76
C ASN A 74 -6.08 -8.65 19.87
N SER A 75 -5.62 -8.43 21.10
CA SER A 75 -6.45 -8.22 22.28
C SER A 75 -5.89 -7.08 23.13
N THR A 76 -6.69 -6.55 24.06
CA THR A 76 -6.23 -5.53 25.01
C THR A 76 -5.12 -6.07 25.91
N ALA A 77 -5.21 -7.34 26.32
CA ALA A 77 -4.15 -8.02 27.06
C ALA A 77 -2.88 -8.15 26.21
N GLY A 78 -3.00 -8.56 24.93
CA GLY A 78 -1.88 -8.65 24.00
C GLY A 78 -1.19 -7.30 23.76
N TYR A 79 -1.97 -6.23 23.64
CA TYR A 79 -1.45 -4.86 23.52
C TYR A 79 -0.63 -4.44 24.74
N GLU A 80 -1.15 -4.63 25.96
CA GLU A 80 -0.42 -4.26 27.18
C GLU A 80 0.83 -5.13 27.39
N LEU A 81 0.77 -6.42 27.04
CA LEU A 81 1.93 -7.31 27.06
C LEU A 81 3.02 -6.87 26.07
N ALA A 82 2.64 -6.51 24.84
CA ALA A 82 3.58 -5.99 23.83
C ALA A 82 4.17 -4.65 24.29
N LYS A 83 3.33 -3.75 24.80
CA LYS A 83 3.77 -2.45 25.32
C LYS A 83 4.81 -2.57 26.43
N ALA A 84 4.68 -3.57 27.31
CA ALA A 84 5.59 -3.82 28.41
C ALA A 84 6.88 -4.52 27.99
N ASN A 85 6.79 -5.57 27.16
CA ASN A 85 7.89 -6.52 26.98
C ASN A 85 8.53 -6.50 25.59
N LEU A 86 7.83 -6.03 24.56
CA LEU A 86 8.33 -6.12 23.19
C LEU A 86 9.37 -5.03 22.89
N LYS A 87 10.50 -5.47 22.33
CA LYS A 87 11.65 -4.65 21.95
C LYS A 87 11.96 -4.78 20.47
N SER A 88 12.44 -3.69 19.87
CA SER A 88 12.86 -3.69 18.48
C SER A 88 14.05 -4.64 18.28
N PRO A 89 13.97 -5.59 17.34
CA PRO A 89 15.09 -6.46 17.00
C PRO A 89 16.14 -5.77 16.10
N LEU A 90 15.91 -4.51 15.70
CA LEU A 90 16.83 -3.80 14.81
C LEU A 90 18.14 -3.47 15.52
N ASP A 91 19.24 -3.89 14.90
CA ASP A 91 20.59 -3.47 15.27
C ASP A 91 20.94 -2.09 14.67
N SER A 92 22.15 -1.58 14.95
CA SER A 92 22.59 -0.28 14.45
C SER A 92 22.72 -0.21 12.92
N LEU A 93 22.94 -1.34 12.25
CA LEU A 93 23.08 -1.41 10.79
C LEU A 93 21.73 -1.48 10.09
N SER A 94 20.74 -2.07 10.75
CA SER A 94 19.39 -2.27 10.23
C SER A 94 18.48 -1.06 10.44
N ARG A 95 18.86 -0.14 11.34
CA ARG A 95 18.17 1.14 11.51
C ARG A 95 18.45 2.06 10.33
N ASN A 96 17.38 2.61 9.77
CA ASN A 96 17.43 3.55 8.66
C ASN A 96 16.39 4.66 8.88
N PRO A 97 16.78 5.80 9.49
CA PRO A 97 15.85 6.87 9.85
C PRO A 97 15.25 7.56 8.62
N GLU A 98 16.00 7.65 7.52
CA GLU A 98 15.52 8.20 6.25
C GLU A 98 14.38 7.35 5.70
N LYS A 99 14.56 6.03 5.70
CA LYS A 99 13.52 5.10 5.23
C LYS A 99 12.29 5.09 6.14
N GLY A 100 12.50 5.13 7.46
CA GLY A 100 11.41 5.26 8.44
C GLY A 100 10.58 6.54 8.20
N LYS A 101 11.24 7.65 7.88
CA LYS A 101 10.58 8.91 7.51
C LYS A 101 9.76 8.77 6.22
N GLU A 102 10.34 8.24 5.14
CA GLU A 102 9.63 8.05 3.87
C GLU A 102 8.35 7.22 4.05
N LEU A 103 8.46 6.10 4.76
CA LEU A 103 7.33 5.22 5.02
C LEU A 103 6.26 5.92 5.86
N PHE A 104 6.66 6.69 6.88
CA PHE A 104 5.74 7.48 7.68
C PHE A 104 5.01 8.53 6.84
N GLU A 105 5.72 9.24 5.97
CA GLU A 105 5.13 10.26 5.09
C GLU A 105 4.10 9.67 4.12
N ILE A 106 4.34 8.45 3.64
CA ILE A 106 3.43 7.73 2.73
C ILE A 106 2.19 7.19 3.47
N TYR A 107 2.38 6.49 4.59
CA TYR A 107 1.32 5.68 5.20
C TYR A 107 0.65 6.31 6.42
N CYS A 108 1.32 7.22 7.13
CA CYS A 108 0.88 7.69 8.45
C CYS A 108 0.57 9.19 8.49
N ALA A 109 1.35 10.02 7.80
CA ALA A 109 1.29 11.48 7.90
C ALA A 109 -0.04 12.08 7.42
N THR A 110 -0.76 11.39 6.53
CA THR A 110 -2.09 11.82 6.07
C THR A 110 -3.09 12.02 7.22
N CYS A 111 -3.00 11.20 8.28
CA CYS A 111 -3.83 11.30 9.48
C CYS A 111 -3.06 11.94 10.66
N HIS A 112 -1.82 11.52 10.90
CA HIS A 112 -1.05 11.93 12.09
C HIS A 112 -0.30 13.27 11.93
N GLY A 113 -0.16 13.77 10.69
CA GLY A 113 0.66 14.93 10.36
C GLY A 113 2.16 14.59 10.33
N ASN A 114 2.93 15.36 9.55
CA ASN A 114 4.38 15.12 9.40
C ASN A 114 5.16 15.25 10.72
N SER A 115 4.65 16.04 11.67
CA SER A 115 5.23 16.19 13.00
C SER A 115 4.64 15.24 14.06
N GLY A 116 3.68 14.39 13.71
CA GLY A 116 3.03 13.49 14.68
C GLY A 116 2.10 14.18 15.69
N ASN A 117 1.70 15.43 15.42
CA ASN A 117 0.85 16.23 16.31
C ASN A 117 -0.67 15.97 16.15
N GLY A 118 -1.06 14.97 15.35
CA GLY A 118 -2.46 14.64 15.06
C GLY A 118 -3.15 15.63 14.11
N LYS A 119 -2.39 16.48 13.41
CA LYS A 119 -2.91 17.46 12.44
C LYS A 119 -2.56 17.06 11.01
N GLY A 120 -2.90 15.83 10.62
CA GLY A 120 -2.81 15.40 9.23
C GLY A 120 -3.82 16.10 8.32
N LYS A 121 -3.63 16.00 7.00
CA LYS A 121 -4.50 16.66 6.01
C LYS A 121 -5.97 16.23 6.08
N LEU A 122 -6.26 15.00 6.50
CA LEU A 122 -7.66 14.59 6.70
C LEU A 122 -8.30 15.22 7.93
N VAL A 123 -7.51 15.53 8.95
CA VAL A 123 -7.97 16.22 10.17
C VAL A 123 -8.19 17.70 9.89
N GLU A 124 -7.25 18.35 9.19
CA GLU A 124 -7.41 19.75 8.76
C GLU A 124 -8.67 19.97 7.90
N ARG A 125 -9.05 18.97 7.10
CA ARG A 125 -10.23 19.01 6.23
C ARG A 125 -11.50 18.46 6.88
N GLU A 126 -11.45 18.16 8.18
CA GLU A 126 -12.57 17.65 8.98
C GLU A 126 -13.20 16.36 8.39
N LYS A 127 -12.42 15.58 7.65
CA LYS A 127 -12.86 14.26 7.12
C LYS A 127 -12.68 13.15 8.14
N PHE A 128 -11.77 13.36 9.08
CA PHE A 128 -11.54 12.45 10.18
C PHE A 128 -11.19 13.26 11.43
N LEU A 129 -11.79 12.92 12.57
CA LEU A 129 -11.61 13.66 13.82
C LEU A 129 -11.02 12.75 14.89
N GLY A 130 -10.41 13.35 15.92
CA GLY A 130 -9.93 12.61 17.09
C GLY A 130 -8.61 11.86 16.92
N VAL A 131 -7.77 12.22 15.93
CA VAL A 131 -6.40 11.70 15.86
C VAL A 131 -5.57 12.32 16.99
N PRO A 132 -5.00 11.52 17.91
CA PRO A 132 -4.23 12.05 19.04
C PRO A 132 -2.85 12.53 18.59
N SER A 133 -2.30 13.50 19.31
CA SER A 133 -0.87 13.83 19.24
C SER A 133 -0.05 12.79 20.00
N TYR A 134 1.17 12.50 19.55
CA TYR A 134 2.06 11.57 20.26
C TYR A 134 2.50 12.05 21.64
N LYS A 135 2.47 13.37 21.89
CA LYS A 135 2.77 13.95 23.20
C LYS A 135 1.72 13.58 24.26
N ASP A 136 0.47 13.36 23.83
CA ASP A 136 -0.66 13.13 24.74
C ASP A 136 -0.78 11.65 25.15
N ARG A 137 0.07 10.76 24.60
CA ARG A 137 0.00 9.32 24.86
C ARG A 137 1.34 8.73 25.28
N VAL A 138 1.28 7.87 26.31
CA VAL A 138 2.41 7.02 26.71
C VAL A 138 2.47 5.80 25.80
N ILE A 139 3.28 5.93 24.75
CA ILE A 139 3.61 4.88 23.79
C ILE A 139 5.06 4.42 23.97
N THR A 140 5.30 3.12 23.75
CA THR A 140 6.59 2.43 23.68
C THR A 140 6.78 1.83 22.28
N GLU A 141 8.00 1.40 21.94
CA GLU A 141 8.30 0.72 20.66
C GLU A 141 7.35 -0.47 20.40
N GLY A 142 7.14 -1.33 21.41
CA GLY A 142 6.25 -2.48 21.30
C GLY A 142 4.79 -2.11 21.08
N SER A 143 4.32 -1.04 21.73
CA SER A 143 2.94 -0.56 21.56
C SER A 143 2.69 0.01 20.17
N ILE A 144 3.69 0.67 19.58
CA ILE A 144 3.59 1.25 18.24
C ILE A 144 3.55 0.11 17.22
N PHE A 145 4.48 -0.85 17.34
CA PHE A 145 4.53 -2.00 16.45
C PHE A 145 3.22 -2.81 16.48
N HIS A 146 2.65 -3.06 17.66
CA HIS A 146 1.36 -3.76 17.82
C HIS A 146 0.23 -3.02 17.10
N VAL A 147 0.12 -1.70 17.29
CA VAL A 147 -0.91 -0.87 16.63
C VAL A 147 -0.72 -0.80 15.12
N ILE A 148 0.51 -0.73 14.60
CA ILE A 148 0.74 -0.79 13.15
C ILE A 148 0.34 -2.16 12.59
N THR A 149 0.52 -3.22 13.39
CA THR A 149 0.21 -4.61 13.00
C THR A 149 -1.27 -4.91 12.95
N TYR A 150 -2.04 -4.51 13.96
CA TYR A 150 -3.46 -4.87 14.08
C TYR A 150 -4.42 -3.70 13.89
N GLY A 151 -3.93 -2.46 14.00
CA GLY A 151 -4.76 -1.28 14.15
C GLY A 151 -5.17 -1.07 15.60
N LEU A 152 -5.86 0.05 15.85
CA LEU A 152 -6.50 0.35 17.12
C LEU A 152 -7.70 1.27 16.90
N ASN A 153 -8.89 0.80 17.31
CA ASN A 153 -10.16 1.48 17.09
C ASN A 153 -10.36 1.81 15.59
N SER A 154 -10.28 3.09 15.23
CA SER A 154 -10.53 3.59 13.88
C SER A 154 -9.30 3.56 12.98
N MET A 155 -8.12 3.19 13.49
CA MET A 155 -6.93 2.94 12.69
C MET A 155 -6.89 1.47 12.28
N GLY A 156 -6.83 1.19 10.97
CA GLY A 156 -6.72 -0.17 10.44
C GLY A 156 -5.31 -0.76 10.54
N SER A 157 -5.18 -2.05 10.21
CA SER A 157 -3.88 -2.72 10.09
C SER A 157 -3.11 -2.21 8.86
N HIS A 158 -1.80 -2.03 9.02
CA HIS A 158 -0.86 -1.75 7.93
C HIS A 158 0.05 -2.96 7.61
N ALA A 159 -0.21 -4.14 8.18
CA ALA A 159 0.61 -5.33 7.98
C ALA A 159 0.58 -5.86 6.53
N ASN A 160 -0.44 -5.50 5.76
CA ASN A 160 -0.55 -5.82 4.33
C ASN A 160 0.24 -4.85 3.42
N GLN A 161 0.64 -3.68 3.94
CA GLN A 161 1.34 -2.62 3.21
C GLN A 161 2.82 -2.55 3.60
N LEU A 162 3.15 -2.87 4.85
CA LEU A 162 4.49 -2.77 5.42
C LEU A 162 4.99 -4.14 5.87
N SER A 163 6.21 -4.47 5.49
CA SER A 163 6.91 -5.64 6.04
C SER A 163 7.19 -5.48 7.54
N ALA A 164 7.54 -6.58 8.23
CA ALA A 164 7.87 -6.52 9.66
C ALA A 164 9.06 -5.57 9.95
N GLN A 165 10.10 -5.60 9.11
CA GLN A 165 11.24 -4.70 9.24
C GLN A 165 10.84 -3.23 9.05
N GLU A 166 10.03 -2.93 8.03
CA GLU A 166 9.56 -1.57 7.77
C GLU A 166 8.68 -1.02 8.89
N ARG A 167 7.84 -1.86 9.51
CA ARG A 167 7.06 -1.48 10.70
C ARG A 167 7.96 -1.08 11.87
N TRP A 168 9.11 -1.72 12.04
CA TRP A 168 10.11 -1.31 13.03
C TRP A 168 10.79 0.01 12.68
N LEU A 169 11.12 0.24 11.40
CA LEU A 169 11.68 1.53 10.95
C LEU A 169 10.71 2.70 11.18
N VAL A 170 9.42 2.49 10.90
CA VAL A 170 8.37 3.48 11.18
C VAL A 170 8.23 3.69 12.69
N THR A 171 8.32 2.61 13.49
CA THR A 171 8.28 2.68 14.95
C THR A 171 9.38 3.57 15.52
N ASP A 172 10.63 3.39 15.06
CA ASP A 172 11.77 4.22 15.46
C ASP A 172 11.54 5.70 15.09
N TYR A 173 10.99 5.96 13.89
CA TYR A 173 10.68 7.31 13.45
C TYR A 173 9.55 7.98 14.27
N VAL A 174 8.51 7.23 14.64
CA VAL A 174 7.44 7.72 15.53
C VAL A 174 7.99 8.08 16.92
N LEU A 175 8.90 7.27 17.46
CA LEU A 175 9.56 7.58 18.73
C LEU A 175 10.41 8.84 18.64
N LYS A 176 11.13 9.03 17.52
CA LYS A 176 11.86 10.27 17.26
C LYS A 176 10.91 11.48 17.25
N LEU A 177 9.82 11.43 16.47
CA LEU A 177 8.84 12.52 16.42
C LEU A 177 8.26 12.83 17.80
N LYS A 178 7.97 11.79 18.58
CA LYS A 178 7.50 11.97 19.96
C LYS A 178 8.52 12.70 20.84
N SER A 179 9.81 12.46 20.67
CA SER A 179 10.86 13.15 21.44
C SER A 179 11.05 14.62 21.06
N GLU A 180 10.53 15.03 19.90
CA GLU A 180 10.63 16.40 19.35
C GLU A 180 9.37 17.25 19.64
N LEU A 181 8.33 16.67 20.26
CA LEU A 181 7.03 17.30 20.59
C LEU A 181 6.93 17.75 22.05
#